data_AF-A0A013T0R9-F1
#
_entry.id   AF-A0A013T0R9-F1
#
_cell.length_a   1.000
_cell.length_b   1.000
_cell.length_c   1.000
_cell.angle_alpha   90.00
_cell.angle_beta   90.00
_cell.angle_gamma   90.00
#
_symmetry.space_group_name_H-M   'P 1'
#
loop_
_entity.id
_entity.type
_entity.pdbx_description
1 polymer ?
#
loop_
_entity_poly.entity_id
_entity_poly.type
_entity_poly.pdbx_seq_one_letter_code
_entity_poly.pdbx_strand_id
1 'polypeptide(L)'
;MLFNGSEELVVISNDGTRSALKSCRIDNEETIFTSDSTDGIRIGDRLIKTLQNGSNREYLVKSVKDGVNMFGHREIRVQQI
;
A
#
# COMPACT_ATOMS: atom_id res chain seq x y z
N MET A 1 10.88 6.19 -15.88
CA MET A 1 10.43 4.79 -15.94
C MET A 1 8.94 4.77 -15.66
N LEU A 2 8.16 3.99 -16.41
CA LEU A 2 6.72 3.88 -16.19
C LEU A 2 6.50 3.07 -14.90
N PHE A 3 5.75 3.65 -13.97
CA PHE A 3 5.26 2.92 -12.80
C PHE A 3 4.28 1.84 -13.27
N ASN A 4 4.60 0.57 -13.08
CA ASN A 4 3.71 -0.54 -13.45
C ASN A 4 2.89 -1.04 -12.25
N GLY A 5 2.31 -0.12 -11.49
CA GLY A 5 1.37 -0.46 -10.43
C GLY A 5 -0.05 -0.39 -10.97
N SER A 6 -0.75 -1.52 -10.97
CA SER A 6 -2.14 -1.65 -11.40
C SER A 6 -3.08 -2.03 -10.26
N GLU A 7 -2.55 -2.19 -9.04
CA GLU A 7 -3.31 -2.68 -7.90
C GLU A 7 -3.94 -1.51 -7.14
N GLU A 8 -5.18 -1.70 -6.72
CA GLU A 8 -5.86 -0.81 -5.78
C GLU A 8 -5.89 -1.45 -4.38
N LEU A 9 -5.54 -0.67 -3.37
CA LEU A 9 -5.56 -1.06 -1.96
C LEU A 9 -6.46 -0.13 -1.17
N VAL A 10 -7.34 -0.69 -0.37
CA VAL A 10 -8.07 0.07 0.64
C VAL A 10 -7.19 0.18 1.88
N VAL A 11 -6.98 1.41 2.34
CA VAL A 11 -6.31 1.70 3.62
C VAL A 11 -7.38 1.84 4.70
N ILE A 12 -7.19 1.14 5.81
CA ILE A 12 -7.98 1.30 7.03
C ILE A 12 -7.04 1.75 8.14
N SER A 13 -7.17 3.01 8.55
CA SER A 13 -6.41 3.57 9.65
C SER A 13 -6.95 3.10 11.00
N ASN A 14 -6.11 3.16 12.04
CA ASN A 14 -6.50 2.74 13.39
C ASN A 14 -7.69 3.53 13.99
N ASP A 15 -7.94 4.75 13.51
CA ASP A 15 -9.10 5.57 13.91
C ASP A 15 -10.39 5.22 13.13
N GLY A 16 -10.33 4.22 12.24
CA GLY A 16 -11.44 3.78 11.40
C GLY A 16 -11.57 4.56 10.09
N THR A 17 -10.73 5.56 9.85
CA THR A 17 -10.68 6.29 8.58
C THR A 17 -10.32 5.34 7.45
N ARG A 18 -10.98 5.53 6.29
CA ARG A 18 -10.72 4.75 5.09
C ARG A 18 -10.23 5.65 3.97
N SER A 19 -9.17 5.21 3.30
CA SER A 19 -8.67 5.82 2.07
C SER A 19 -8.30 4.73 1.06
N ALA A 20 -7.83 5.11 -0.11
CA ALA A 20 -7.46 4.17 -1.17
C ALA A 20 -6.15 4.59 -1.82
N LEU A 21 -5.32 3.59 -2.14
CA LEU A 21 -4.14 3.73 -2.99
C LEU A 21 -4.43 3.00 -4.30
N LYS A 22 -4.60 3.72 -5.40
CA LYS A 22 -5.09 3.20 -6.69
C LYS A 22 -3.99 2.74 -7.63
N SER A 23 -2.77 3.22 -7.41
CA SER A 23 -1.61 2.90 -8.21
C SER A 23 -0.59 2.23 -7.30
N CYS A 24 -0.78 0.94 -7.04
CA CYS A 24 0.12 0.12 -6.23
C CYS A 24 0.76 -1.00 -7.02
N ARG A 25 2.01 -1.32 -6.66
CA ARG A 25 2.72 -2.53 -7.04
C ARG A 25 3.17 -3.22 -5.76
N ILE A 26 2.83 -4.50 -5.62
CA ILE A 26 3.19 -5.31 -4.45
C ILE A 26 4.34 -6.22 -4.86
N ASP A 27 5.47 -6.06 -4.20
CA ASP A 27 6.68 -6.86 -4.42
C ASP A 27 6.87 -7.82 -3.24
N ASN A 28 6.90 -9.12 -3.55
CA ASN A 28 7.15 -10.24 -2.62
C ASN A 28 6.25 -10.26 -1.37
N GLU A 29 5.05 -9.66 -1.41
CA GLU A 29 4.11 -9.57 -0.27
C GLU A 29 4.65 -8.81 0.97
N GLU A 30 5.82 -8.16 0.85
CA GLU A 30 6.51 -7.46 1.94
C GLU A 30 6.65 -5.96 1.68
N THR A 31 6.60 -5.55 0.40
CA THR A 31 6.82 -4.16 0.01
C THR A 31 5.76 -3.72 -0.98
N ILE A 32 5.17 -2.55 -0.74
CA ILE A 32 4.20 -1.93 -1.62
C ILE A 32 4.80 -0.62 -2.11
N PHE A 33 4.94 -0.51 -3.42
CA PHE A 33 5.30 0.73 -4.08
C PHE A 33 4.04 1.43 -4.57
N THR A 34 3.95 2.74 -4.40
CA THR A 34 2.82 3.52 -4.89
C THR A 34 3.26 4.87 -5.44
N SER A 35 2.56 5.35 -6.48
CA SER A 35 2.70 6.73 -6.95
C SER A 35 1.83 7.72 -6.16
N ASP A 36 0.83 7.22 -5.44
CA ASP A 36 -0.10 8.05 -4.68
C ASP A 36 0.60 8.65 -3.44
N SER A 37 -0.04 9.65 -2.84
CA SER A 37 0.47 10.16 -1.57
C SER A 37 0.27 9.11 -0.47
N THR A 38 1.29 8.94 0.36
CA THR A 38 1.22 8.13 1.59
C THR A 38 1.00 9.00 2.82
N ASP A 39 0.67 10.29 2.63
CA ASP A 39 0.36 11.21 3.72
C ASP A 39 -0.85 10.68 4.50
N GLY A 40 -0.67 10.46 5.80
CA GLY A 40 -1.70 9.92 6.69
C GLY A 40 -1.67 8.41 6.85
N ILE A 41 -0.90 7.67 6.06
CA ILE A 41 -0.66 6.24 6.30
C ILE A 41 0.34 6.08 7.45
N ARG A 42 0.00 5.27 8.44
CA ARG A 42 0.80 5.07 9.65
C ARG A 42 1.07 3.59 9.90
N ILE A 43 2.10 3.34 10.72
CA ILE A 43 2.40 2.00 11.22
C ILE A 43 1.17 1.47 11.97
N GLY A 44 0.79 0.23 11.68
CA GLY A 44 -0.40 -0.41 12.23
C GLY A 44 -1.66 -0.25 11.38
N ASP A 45 -1.66 0.62 10.36
CA ASP A 45 -2.76 0.68 9.41
C ASP A 45 -2.86 -0.62 8.61
N ARG A 46 -4.08 -0.97 8.20
CA ARG A 46 -4.36 -2.15 7.38
C ARG A 46 -4.52 -1.77 5.92
N LEU A 47 -3.89 -2.53 5.04
CA LEU A 47 -4.04 -2.43 3.60
C LEU A 47 -4.75 -3.68 3.09
N ILE A 48 -5.81 -3.49 2.30
CA ILE A 48 -6.64 -4.59 1.81
C ILE A 48 -6.61 -4.58 0.29
N LYS A 49 -6.16 -5.71 -0.28
CA LYS A 49 -6.24 -6.01 -1.71
C LYS A 49 -7.41 -6.93 -1.96
N THR A 50 -8.33 -6.52 -2.83
CA THR A 50 -9.36 -7.41 -3.36
C THR A 50 -8.80 -8.20 -4.56
N LEU A 51 -8.79 -9.52 -4.46
CA LEU A 51 -8.34 -10.42 -5.52
C LEU A 51 -9.46 -10.63 -6.56
N GLN A 52 -9.11 -11.08 -7.76
CA GLN A 52 -10.07 -11.30 -8.86
C GLN A 52 -11.18 -12.31 -8.53
N ASN A 53 -10.91 -13.24 -7.61
CA ASN A 53 -11.89 -14.22 -7.13
C ASN A 53 -12.82 -13.66 -6.02
N GLY A 54 -12.72 -12.37 -5.68
CA GLY A 54 -13.51 -11.71 -4.63
C GLY A 54 -12.99 -11.91 -3.21
N SER A 55 -11.91 -12.67 -3.01
CA SER A 55 -11.26 -12.80 -1.70
C SER A 55 -10.37 -11.60 -1.39
N ASN A 56 -10.13 -11.35 -0.10
CA ASN A 56 -9.28 -10.25 0.34
C ASN A 56 -7.94 -10.79 0.81
N ARG A 57 -6.87 -10.07 0.46
CA ARG A 57 -5.56 -10.21 1.09
C ARG A 57 -5.28 -8.97 1.92
N GLU A 58 -4.90 -9.18 3.16
CA GLU A 58 -4.66 -8.12 4.12
C GLU A 58 -3.18 -8.00 4.45
N TYR A 59 -2.75 -6.75 4.64
CA TYR A 59 -1.40 -6.43 5.06
C TYR A 59 -1.43 -5.42 6.18
N LEU A 60 -0.50 -5.57 7.12
CA LEU A 60 -0.26 -4.63 8.20
C LEU A 60 0.94 -3.75 7.85
N VAL A 61 0.77 -2.42 7.92
CA VAL A 61 1.87 -1.48 7.68
C VAL A 61 2.90 -1.58 8.81
N LYS A 62 4.16 -1.86 8.43
CA LYS A 62 5.30 -1.96 9.36
C LYS A 62 6.18 -0.73 9.32
N SER A 63 6.32 -0.10 8.15
CA SER A 63 6.99 1.20 8.02
C SER A 63 6.56 1.88 6.73
N VAL A 64 6.47 3.19 6.73
CA VAL A 64 6.33 4.02 5.53
C VAL A 64 7.67 4.72 5.33
N LYS A 65 8.33 4.54 4.17
CA LYS A 65 9.55 5.30 3.88
C LYS A 65 9.18 6.71 3.49
N ASP A 66 9.87 7.67 4.09
CA ASP A 66 9.74 9.07 3.74
C ASP A 66 10.36 9.35 2.36
N GLY A 67 9.64 10.18 1.60
CA GLY A 67 10.08 10.66 0.30
C GLY A 67 9.78 9.72 -0.85
N VAL A 68 10.38 10.05 -1.99
CA VAL A 68 10.12 9.40 -3.27
C VAL A 68 11.42 8.77 -3.75
N ASN A 69 11.38 7.49 -4.14
CA ASN A 69 12.54 6.78 -4.64
C ASN A 69 13.00 7.33 -6.01
N MET A 70 14.14 6.84 -6.50
CA MET A 70 14.72 7.27 -7.80
C MET A 70 13.79 7.10 -9.02
N PHE A 71 12.70 6.35 -8.87
CA PHE A 71 11.73 6.08 -9.92
C PHE A 71 10.43 6.89 -9.78
N GLY A 72 10.29 7.72 -8.74
CA GLY A 72 9.07 8.50 -8.54
C GLY A 72 8.02 7.80 -7.67
N HIS A 73 8.39 6.79 -6.88
CA HIS A 73 7.44 6.00 -6.07
C HIS A 73 7.75 6.08 -4.58
N ARG A 74 6.71 6.02 -3.77
CA ARG A 74 6.78 5.87 -2.32
C ARG A 74 6.80 4.38 -1.96
N GLU A 75 7.44 4.03 -0.85
CA GLU A 75 7.63 2.65 -0.42
C GLU A 75 6.98 2.43 0.95
N ILE A 76 6.13 1.42 1.04
CA ILE A 76 5.48 0.98 2.28
C ILE A 76 5.92 -0.46 2.55
N ARG A 77 6.56 -0.71 3.68
CA ARG A 77 6.85 -2.07 4.15
C ARG A 77 5.65 -2.60 4.89
N VAL A 78 5.29 -3.83 4.58
CA VAL A 78 4.09 -4.48 5.09
C VAL A 78 4.39 -5.92 5.51
N GLN A 79 3.48 -6.48 6.28
CA GLN A 79 3.44 -7.91 6.59
C GLN A 79 2.05 -8.43 6.27
N GLN A 80 1.94 -9.50 5.49
CA GLN A 80 0.66 -10.18 5.27
C GLN A 80 0.12 -10.76 6.58
N ILE A 81 -1.19 -10.61 6.81
CA ILE A 81 -1.91 -11.09 8.00
C ILE A 81 -3.16 -11.91 7.64
#